data_AF-A0AAX3HU20-F1
#
_entry.id   AF-A0AAX3HU20-F1
#
_cell.length_a   1.000
_cell.length_b   1.000
_cell.length_c   1.000
_cell.angle_alpha   90.00
_cell.angle_beta   90.00
_cell.angle_gamma   90.00
#
_symmetry.space_group_name_H-M   'P 1'
#
loop_
_entity.id
_entity.type
_entity.pdbx_description
1 polymer ?
#
loop_
_entity_poly.entity_id
_entity_poly.type
_entity_poly.pdbx_seq_one_letter_code
_entity_poly.pdbx_strand_id
1 'polypeptide(L)'
;MGLLFKNSVEKADKIIAKYEAKRTELQGKIVQLNDDARFLQSAVEDDFQRAIMEDGTPNEKLKTDLNKVHAEREQVQKMLGNMDNLLRKALEGIRSEVEADREKIFKKTMQEQEVMTTRLKDAKLAYLKLLVEYSDVAGNVDRELAKFGQIEQRLGLEPIPHYKRRAFEFNVNRNYDNTFHPIIITEDSKGAFGGLLGYYAIQYEGQTK
;
A
#
# COMPACT_ATOMS: atom_id res chain seq x y z
N MET A 1 -2.34 0.97 -19.75
CA MET A 1 -1.14 1.69 -19.23
C MET A 1 -0.41 0.85 -18.17
N GLY A 2 0.27 -0.24 -18.56
CA GLY A 2 0.68 -1.29 -17.59
C GLY A 2 2.16 -1.70 -17.58
N LEU A 3 3.07 -0.98 -18.23
CA LEU A 3 4.41 -1.53 -18.54
C LEU A 3 5.63 -0.71 -18.08
N LEU A 4 5.45 0.44 -17.43
CA LEU A 4 6.57 1.37 -17.23
C LEU A 4 7.30 1.28 -15.87
N PHE A 5 6.76 0.58 -14.87
CA PHE A 5 7.28 0.64 -13.48
C PHE A 5 7.82 -0.68 -12.95
N LYS A 6 7.66 -1.74 -13.73
CA LYS A 6 8.13 -3.07 -13.39
C LYS A 6 9.65 -3.18 -13.40
N ASN A 7 10.35 -2.28 -14.09
CA ASN A 7 11.75 -2.52 -14.44
C ASN A 7 12.73 -2.41 -13.26
N SER A 8 12.72 -1.33 -12.48
CA SER A 8 13.68 -1.18 -11.36
C SER A 8 13.39 -2.11 -10.18
N VAL A 9 12.11 -2.33 -9.85
CA VAL A 9 11.70 -3.28 -8.80
C VAL A 9 12.05 -4.71 -9.20
N GLU A 10 11.68 -5.15 -10.42
CA GLU A 10 12.03 -6.51 -10.88
C GLU A 10 13.56 -6.70 -10.99
N LYS A 11 14.31 -5.65 -11.36
CA LYS A 11 15.78 -5.68 -11.34
C LYS A 11 16.30 -5.84 -9.90
N ALA A 12 15.79 -5.07 -8.95
CA ALA A 12 16.17 -5.17 -7.54
C ALA A 12 15.87 -6.58 -6.99
N ASP A 13 14.68 -7.12 -7.26
CA ASP A 13 14.27 -8.46 -6.83
C ASP A 13 15.18 -9.54 -7.43
N LYS A 14 15.54 -9.42 -8.71
CA LYS A 14 16.51 -10.34 -9.36
C LYS A 14 17.89 -10.28 -8.71
N ILE A 15 18.36 -9.09 -8.35
CA ILE A 15 19.64 -8.92 -7.65
C ILE A 15 19.56 -9.59 -6.27
N ILE A 16 18.52 -9.30 -5.49
CA ILE A 16 18.31 -9.88 -4.16
C ILE A 16 18.26 -11.40 -4.25
N ALA A 17 17.41 -11.96 -5.10
CA ALA A 17 17.28 -13.41 -5.28
C ALA A 17 18.60 -14.07 -5.68
N LYS A 18 19.40 -13.44 -6.55
CA LYS A 18 20.73 -13.94 -6.92
C LYS A 18 21.68 -14.01 -5.72
N TYR A 19 21.70 -12.98 -4.87
CA TYR A 19 22.58 -12.96 -3.69
C TYR A 19 22.07 -13.90 -2.59
N GLU A 20 20.77 -14.06 -2.42
CA GLU A 20 20.18 -15.04 -1.50
C GLU A 20 20.49 -16.47 -1.94
N ALA A 21 20.32 -16.79 -3.22
CA ALA A 21 20.71 -18.09 -3.77
C ALA A 21 22.19 -18.38 -3.53
N LYS A 22 23.07 -17.39 -3.75
CA LYS A 22 24.51 -17.53 -3.50
C LYS A 22 24.82 -17.70 -2.02
N ARG A 23 24.08 -17.03 -1.12
CA ARG A 23 24.23 -17.21 0.33
C ARG A 23 23.90 -18.65 0.73
N THR A 24 22.78 -19.19 0.25
CA THR A 24 22.37 -20.57 0.50
C THR A 24 23.41 -21.57 -0.04
N GLU A 25 23.94 -21.35 -1.24
CA GLU A 25 24.99 -22.17 -1.82
C GLU A 25 26.25 -22.19 -0.93
N LEU A 26 26.72 -21.02 -0.49
CA LEU A 26 27.90 -20.91 0.37
C LEU A 26 27.66 -21.51 1.77
N GLN A 27 26.45 -21.39 2.32
CA GLN A 27 26.06 -22.04 3.57
C GLN A 27 26.11 -23.57 3.44
N GLY A 28 25.55 -24.12 2.36
CA GLY A 28 25.63 -25.56 2.06
C GLY A 28 27.08 -26.02 1.90
N LYS A 29 27.93 -25.22 1.25
CA LYS A 29 29.35 -25.50 1.10
C LYS A 29 30.10 -25.54 2.44
N ILE A 30 29.76 -24.67 3.40
CA ILE A 30 30.33 -24.73 4.75
C ILE A 30 29.99 -26.05 5.44
N VAL A 31 28.75 -26.52 5.31
CA VAL A 31 28.34 -27.79 5.93
C VAL A 31 29.19 -28.93 5.38
N GLN A 32 29.32 -29.02 4.05
CA GLN A 32 30.17 -30.02 3.38
C GLN A 32 31.63 -29.94 3.85
N LEU A 33 32.24 -28.75 3.85
CA LEU A 33 33.62 -28.56 4.28
C LEU A 33 33.84 -28.91 5.76
N ASN A 34 32.83 -28.73 6.62
CA ASN A 34 32.92 -29.15 8.01
C ASN A 34 32.92 -30.68 8.16
N ASP A 35 32.10 -31.38 7.36
CA ASP A 35 32.06 -32.84 7.36
C ASP A 35 33.34 -33.43 6.78
N ASP A 36 33.85 -32.86 5.68
CA ASP A 36 35.15 -33.24 5.09
C ASP A 36 36.30 -33.02 6.06
N ALA A 37 36.31 -31.88 6.77
CA ALA A 37 37.34 -31.60 7.78
C ALA A 37 37.31 -32.62 8.92
N ARG A 38 36.11 -33.00 9.41
CA ARG A 38 35.95 -34.03 10.45
C ARG A 38 36.46 -35.38 9.96
N PHE A 39 36.06 -35.80 8.76
CA PHE A 39 36.48 -37.06 8.18
C PHE A 39 38.01 -37.12 8.01
N LEU A 40 38.61 -36.09 7.42
CA LEU A 40 40.06 -36.03 7.23
C LEU A 40 40.81 -35.95 8.55
N GLN A 41 40.26 -35.26 9.55
CA GLN A 41 40.86 -35.20 10.88
C GLN A 41 40.89 -36.59 11.53
N SER A 42 39.79 -37.34 11.50
CA SER A 42 39.77 -38.73 11.96
C SER A 42 40.74 -39.61 11.16
N ALA A 43 40.81 -39.46 9.84
CA ALA A 43 41.74 -40.22 9.00
C ALA A 43 43.22 -39.90 9.32
N VAL A 44 43.55 -38.64 9.62
CA VAL A 44 44.89 -38.25 10.09
C VAL A 44 45.22 -38.87 11.44
N GLU A 45 44.26 -38.89 12.38
CA GLU A 45 44.43 -39.48 13.70
C GLU A 45 44.62 -41.01 13.62
N ASP A 46 43.80 -41.69 12.82
CA ASP A 46 43.89 -43.14 12.60
C ASP A 46 45.21 -43.54 11.91
N ASP A 47 45.63 -42.78 10.90
CA ASP A 47 46.90 -42.98 10.20
C ASP A 47 48.10 -42.77 11.13
N PHE A 48 48.05 -41.73 11.97
CA PHE A 48 49.08 -41.47 12.97
C PHE A 48 49.19 -42.60 13.99
N GLN A 49 48.06 -43.10 14.51
CA GLN A 49 48.04 -44.25 15.42
C GLN A 49 48.61 -45.51 14.76
N ARG A 50 48.27 -45.78 13.50
CA ARG A 50 48.81 -46.91 12.75
C ARG A 50 50.31 -46.81 12.54
N ALA A 51 50.79 -45.62 12.15
CA ALA A 51 52.22 -45.36 11.99
C ALA A 51 53.00 -45.62 13.29
N ILE A 52 52.43 -45.31 14.46
CA ILE A 52 53.02 -45.63 15.76
C ILE A 52 53.07 -47.15 16.01
N MET A 53 51.98 -47.87 15.74
CA MET A 53 51.90 -49.32 16.00
C MET A 53 52.78 -50.15 15.07
N GLU A 54 52.96 -49.69 13.84
CA GLU A 54 53.68 -50.41 12.78
C GLU A 54 55.11 -49.89 12.55
N ASP A 55 55.60 -48.98 13.41
CA ASP A 55 56.91 -48.31 13.30
C ASP A 55 57.12 -47.64 11.91
N GLY A 56 56.03 -47.09 11.37
CA GLY A 56 55.93 -46.47 10.05
C GLY A 56 55.98 -44.93 10.09
N THR A 57 55.85 -44.30 8.92
CA THR A 57 55.78 -42.83 8.78
C THR A 57 54.35 -42.38 8.49
N PRO A 58 53.84 -41.33 9.18
CA PRO A 58 52.51 -40.79 8.90
C PRO A 58 52.37 -40.23 7.47
N ASN A 59 51.16 -40.32 6.92
CA ASN A 59 50.81 -39.86 5.60
C ASN A 59 50.60 -38.33 5.55
N GLU A 60 51.64 -37.61 5.14
CA GLU A 60 51.63 -36.15 5.00
C GLU A 60 50.60 -35.61 3.98
N LYS A 61 50.11 -36.46 3.06
CA LYS A 61 49.06 -36.06 2.11
C LYS A 61 47.73 -35.79 2.83
N LEU A 62 47.39 -36.58 3.85
CA LEU A 62 46.16 -36.39 4.63
C LEU A 62 46.15 -35.05 5.36
N LYS A 63 47.28 -34.68 5.98
CA LYS A 63 47.46 -33.36 6.60
C LYS A 63 47.38 -32.22 5.58
N THR A 64 47.98 -32.42 4.42
CA THR A 64 47.94 -31.43 3.32
C THR A 64 46.51 -31.20 2.83
N ASP A 65 45.73 -32.26 2.66
CA ASP A 65 44.34 -32.17 2.21
C ASP A 65 43.43 -31.58 3.31
N LEU A 66 43.64 -31.92 4.58
CA LEU A 66 42.94 -31.28 5.70
C LEU A 66 43.20 -29.76 5.76
N ASN A 67 44.46 -29.34 5.58
CA ASN A 67 44.82 -27.92 5.55
C ASN A 67 44.14 -27.17 4.39
N LYS A 68 44.00 -27.80 3.20
CA LYS A 68 43.25 -27.22 2.08
C LYS A 68 41.78 -27.02 2.42
N VAL A 69 41.13 -28.01 3.04
CA VAL A 69 39.73 -27.92 3.47
C VAL A 69 39.54 -26.79 4.48
N HIS A 70 40.45 -26.64 5.45
CA HIS A 70 40.41 -25.51 6.38
C HIS A 70 40.56 -24.15 5.70
N ALA A 71 41.52 -24.01 4.78
CA ALA A 71 41.73 -22.77 4.04
C ALA A 71 40.51 -22.39 3.18
N GLU A 72 39.92 -23.37 2.49
CA GLU A 72 38.72 -23.17 1.69
C GLU A 72 37.52 -22.78 2.56
N ARG A 73 37.34 -23.43 3.71
CA ARG A 73 36.29 -23.09 4.67
C ARG A 73 36.42 -21.65 5.17
N GLU A 74 37.63 -21.21 5.51
CA GLU A 74 37.88 -19.84 5.95
C GLU A 74 37.53 -18.82 4.84
N GLN A 75 37.88 -19.13 3.59
CA GLN A 75 37.53 -18.30 2.44
C GLN A 75 36.01 -18.19 2.26
N VAL A 76 35.28 -19.30 2.35
CA VAL A 76 33.81 -19.33 2.24
C VAL A 76 33.16 -18.55 3.38
N GLN A 77 33.68 -18.67 4.61
CA GLN A 77 33.22 -17.88 5.76
C GLN A 77 33.41 -16.37 5.56
N LYS A 78 34.57 -15.95 5.05
CA LYS A 78 34.83 -14.53 4.71
C LYS A 78 33.87 -14.03 3.65
N MET A 79 33.60 -14.83 2.61
CA MET A 79 32.64 -14.48 1.57
C MET A 79 31.23 -14.30 2.14
N LEU A 80 30.77 -15.24 2.97
CA LEU A 80 29.46 -15.15 3.64
C LEU A 80 29.34 -13.91 4.52
N GLY A 81 30.36 -13.63 5.34
CA GLY A 81 30.39 -12.44 6.20
C GLY A 81 30.36 -11.12 5.42
N ASN A 82 30.75 -11.12 4.14
CA ASN A 82 30.74 -9.95 3.29
C ASN A 82 29.52 -9.87 2.33
N MET A 83 28.61 -10.84 2.35
CA MET A 83 27.50 -10.91 1.39
C MET A 83 26.58 -9.69 1.46
N ASP A 84 26.28 -9.17 2.65
CA ASP A 84 25.41 -7.99 2.81
C ASP A 84 26.05 -6.74 2.18
N ASN A 85 27.37 -6.58 2.30
CA ASN A 85 28.08 -5.50 1.65
C ASN A 85 28.07 -5.63 0.12
N LEU A 86 28.22 -6.84 -0.40
CA LEU A 86 28.17 -7.10 -1.83
C LEU A 86 26.77 -6.86 -2.40
N LEU A 87 25.73 -7.33 -1.71
CA LEU A 87 24.33 -7.07 -2.07
C LEU A 87 24.05 -5.56 -2.08
N ARG A 88 24.43 -4.84 -1.01
CA ARG A 88 24.26 -3.39 -0.95
C ARG A 88 24.96 -2.67 -2.10
N LYS A 89 26.20 -3.04 -2.44
CA LYS A 89 26.91 -2.46 -3.60
C LYS A 89 26.21 -2.76 -4.92
N ALA A 90 25.66 -3.97 -5.09
CA ALA A 90 24.91 -4.33 -6.29
C ALA A 90 23.61 -3.52 -6.42
N LEU A 91 22.89 -3.31 -5.30
CA LEU A 91 21.68 -2.48 -5.27
C LEU A 91 21.99 -0.98 -5.46
N GLU A 92 23.14 -0.50 -4.98
CA GLU A 92 23.55 0.89 -5.22
C GLU A 92 23.68 1.19 -6.72
N GLY A 93 24.08 0.19 -7.52
CA GLY A 93 24.17 0.33 -8.99
C GLY A 93 22.85 0.64 -9.69
N ILE A 94 21.70 0.36 -9.06
CA ILE A 94 20.37 0.67 -9.59
C ILE A 94 19.66 1.80 -8.84
N ARG A 95 20.34 2.44 -7.88
CA ARG A 95 19.74 3.46 -7.01
C ARG A 95 19.08 4.60 -7.80
N SER A 96 19.77 5.17 -8.77
CA SER A 96 19.24 6.28 -9.57
C SER A 96 18.02 5.88 -10.40
N GLU A 97 17.96 4.63 -10.89
CA GLU A 97 16.79 4.10 -11.58
C GLU A 97 15.59 3.99 -10.63
N VAL A 98 15.81 3.47 -9.42
CA VAL A 98 14.79 3.36 -8.38
C VAL A 98 14.29 4.74 -7.95
N GLU A 99 15.18 5.70 -7.75
CA GLU A 99 14.81 7.09 -7.40
C GLU A 99 13.96 7.73 -8.50
N ALA A 100 14.34 7.56 -9.78
CA ALA A 100 13.59 8.08 -10.91
C ALA A 100 12.19 7.45 -11.03
N ASP A 101 12.09 6.13 -10.87
CA ASP A 101 10.80 5.42 -10.93
C ASP A 101 9.89 5.83 -9.77
N ARG A 102 10.43 5.96 -8.55
CA ARG A 102 9.68 6.45 -7.38
C ARG A 102 9.13 7.84 -7.60
N GLU A 103 9.96 8.77 -8.09
CA GLU A 103 9.55 10.15 -8.35
C GLU A 103 8.47 10.22 -9.44
N LYS A 104 8.58 9.39 -10.48
CA LYS A 104 7.58 9.33 -11.55
C LYS A 104 6.23 8.82 -11.06
N ILE A 105 6.22 7.78 -10.22
CA ILE A 105 5.00 7.28 -9.58
C ILE A 105 4.40 8.37 -8.70
N PHE A 106 5.22 9.00 -7.86
CA PHE A 106 4.78 10.07 -6.97
C PHE A 106 4.12 11.20 -7.76
N LYS A 107 4.80 11.76 -8.76
CA LYS A 107 4.26 12.83 -9.62
C LYS A 107 2.94 12.44 -10.29
N LYS A 108 2.87 11.23 -10.86
CA LYS A 108 1.66 10.76 -11.54
C LYS A 108 0.48 10.66 -10.55
N THR A 109 0.69 10.01 -9.41
CA THR A 109 -0.36 9.83 -8.39
C THR A 109 -0.78 11.17 -7.80
N MET A 110 0.16 12.09 -7.57
CA MET A 110 -0.15 13.44 -7.10
C MET A 110 -0.98 14.22 -8.11
N GLN A 111 -0.65 14.15 -9.40
CA GLN A 111 -1.45 14.76 -10.47
C GLN A 111 -2.87 14.19 -10.50
N GLU A 112 -3.02 12.87 -10.37
CA GLU A 112 -4.34 12.23 -10.29
C GLU A 112 -5.13 12.73 -9.06
N GLN A 113 -4.47 12.88 -7.89
CA GLN A 113 -5.08 13.43 -6.68
C GLN A 113 -5.47 14.91 -6.85
N GLU A 114 -4.66 15.73 -7.50
CA GLU A 114 -4.96 17.14 -7.76
C GLU A 114 -6.18 17.30 -8.68
N VAL A 115 -6.27 16.49 -9.73
CA VAL A 115 -7.44 16.45 -10.62
C VAL A 115 -8.69 16.06 -9.83
N MET A 116 -8.64 15.02 -9.01
CA MET A 116 -9.77 14.61 -8.18
C MET A 116 -10.15 15.68 -7.15
N THR A 117 -9.15 16.32 -6.52
CA THR A 117 -9.38 17.42 -5.58
C THR A 117 -10.09 18.59 -6.24
N THR A 118 -9.69 18.94 -7.47
CA THR A 118 -10.33 20.01 -8.24
C THR A 118 -11.78 19.64 -8.55
N ARG A 119 -12.03 18.42 -9.02
CA ARG A 119 -13.39 17.91 -9.28
C ARG A 119 -14.26 17.92 -8.02
N LEU A 120 -13.71 17.55 -6.85
CA LEU A 120 -14.44 17.60 -5.57
C LEU A 120 -14.77 19.04 -5.16
N LYS A 121 -13.84 19.98 -5.34
CA LYS A 121 -14.08 21.41 -5.08
C LYS A 121 -15.17 21.97 -6.00
N ASP A 122 -15.11 21.65 -7.28
CA ASP A 122 -16.10 22.10 -8.27
C ASP A 122 -17.48 21.51 -7.99
N ALA A 123 -17.56 20.21 -7.66
CA ALA A 123 -18.80 19.57 -7.25
C ALA A 123 -19.38 20.19 -5.98
N LYS A 124 -18.54 20.48 -4.97
CA LYS A 124 -18.96 21.20 -3.76
C LYS A 124 -19.48 22.60 -4.09
N LEU A 125 -18.82 23.33 -4.98
CA LEU A 125 -19.26 24.66 -5.39
C LEU A 125 -20.61 24.59 -6.13
N ALA A 126 -20.77 23.65 -7.06
CA ALA A 126 -22.00 23.42 -7.79
C ALA A 126 -23.15 23.07 -6.84
N TYR A 127 -22.90 22.16 -5.90
CA TYR A 127 -23.84 21.82 -4.83
C TYR A 127 -24.28 23.04 -4.02
N LEU A 128 -23.33 23.85 -3.53
CA LEU A 128 -23.64 25.04 -2.75
C LEU A 128 -24.42 26.08 -3.56
N LYS A 129 -24.14 26.24 -4.86
CA LYS A 129 -24.92 27.13 -5.74
C LYS A 129 -26.36 26.67 -5.88
N LEU A 130 -26.59 25.38 -6.11
CA LEU A 130 -27.94 24.81 -6.20
C LEU A 130 -28.72 24.96 -4.89
N LEU A 131 -28.05 24.86 -3.74
CA LEU A 131 -28.68 25.13 -2.44
C LEU A 131 -29.15 26.59 -2.31
N VAL A 132 -28.36 27.55 -2.79
CA VAL A 132 -28.74 28.97 -2.79
C VAL A 132 -29.96 29.18 -3.69
N GLU A 133 -29.93 28.66 -4.91
CA GLU A 133 -31.04 28.74 -5.85
C GLU A 133 -32.32 28.10 -5.29
N TYR A 134 -32.20 26.94 -4.64
CA TYR A 134 -33.32 26.30 -3.96
C TYR A 134 -33.88 27.21 -2.86
N SER A 135 -33.02 27.78 -2.01
CA SER A 135 -33.43 28.69 -0.94
C SER A 135 -34.19 29.89 -1.48
N ASP A 136 -33.75 30.46 -2.60
CA ASP A 136 -34.41 31.60 -3.24
C ASP A 136 -35.80 31.22 -3.78
N VAL A 137 -35.91 30.09 -4.49
CA VAL A 137 -37.20 29.58 -4.98
C VAL A 137 -38.14 29.30 -3.82
N ALA A 138 -37.64 28.69 -2.75
CA ALA A 138 -38.42 28.37 -1.58
C ALA A 138 -38.91 29.66 -0.89
N GLY A 139 -38.06 30.70 -0.77
CA GLY A 139 -38.47 32.01 -0.26
C GLY A 139 -39.48 32.74 -1.15
N ASN A 140 -39.43 32.54 -2.47
CA ASN A 140 -40.43 33.08 -3.39
C ASN A 140 -41.82 32.54 -3.11
N VAL A 141 -41.96 31.24 -2.82
CA VAL A 141 -43.25 30.63 -2.46
C VAL A 141 -43.86 31.36 -1.26
N ASP A 142 -43.07 31.62 -0.21
CA ASP A 142 -43.55 32.33 0.97
C ASP A 142 -43.98 33.78 0.65
N ARG A 143 -43.20 34.47 -0.19
CA ARG A 143 -43.53 35.85 -0.64
C ARG A 143 -44.80 35.91 -1.46
N GLU A 144 -44.99 34.97 -2.38
CA GLU A 144 -46.18 34.92 -3.23
C GLU A 144 -47.43 34.57 -2.43
N LEU A 145 -47.35 33.59 -1.51
CA LEU A 145 -48.47 33.23 -0.64
C LEU A 145 -48.85 34.36 0.32
N ALA A 146 -47.88 35.14 0.82
CA ALA A 146 -48.15 36.27 1.72
C ALA A 146 -49.09 37.32 1.08
N LYS A 147 -49.08 37.47 -0.25
CA LYS A 147 -49.99 38.39 -0.96
C LYS A 147 -51.46 38.00 -0.82
N PHE A 148 -51.76 36.72 -0.60
CA PHE A 148 -53.12 36.20 -0.44
C PHE A 148 -53.63 36.25 0.99
N GLY A 149 -52.78 36.50 1.99
CA GLY A 149 -53.14 36.33 3.41
C GLY A 149 -54.37 37.11 3.87
N GLN A 150 -54.56 38.35 3.40
CA GLN A 150 -55.77 39.13 3.73
C GLN A 150 -57.04 38.58 3.08
N ILE A 151 -56.93 38.01 1.88
CA ILE A 151 -58.05 37.40 1.16
C ILE A 151 -58.42 36.07 1.81
N GLU A 152 -57.42 35.24 2.11
CA GLU A 152 -57.60 33.96 2.81
C GLU A 152 -58.33 34.15 4.15
N GLN A 153 -57.92 35.14 4.95
CA GLN A 153 -58.60 35.46 6.22
C GLN A 153 -60.07 35.84 6.04
N ARG A 154 -60.38 36.66 5.04
CA ARG A 154 -61.77 37.09 4.78
C ARG A 154 -62.65 35.96 4.25
N LEU A 155 -62.05 35.01 3.54
CA LEU A 155 -62.73 33.83 3.02
C LEU A 155 -62.76 32.66 4.02
N GLY A 156 -62.12 32.80 5.19
CA GLY A 156 -62.01 31.73 6.18
C GLY A 156 -61.18 30.53 5.72
N LEU A 157 -60.23 30.74 4.79
CA LEU A 157 -59.33 29.69 4.32
C LEU A 157 -58.17 29.48 5.30
N GLU A 158 -57.82 28.23 5.55
CA GLU A 158 -56.62 27.89 6.33
C GLU A 158 -55.35 28.18 5.53
N PRO A 159 -54.34 28.86 6.11
CA PRO A 159 -53.06 29.09 5.45
C PRO A 159 -52.37 27.77 5.10
N ILE A 160 -51.75 27.71 3.92
CA ILE A 160 -50.96 26.54 3.52
C ILE A 160 -49.83 26.33 4.55
N PRO A 161 -49.69 25.16 5.19
CA PRO A 161 -48.65 24.92 6.19
C PRO A 161 -47.22 25.01 5.64
N HIS A 162 -46.26 25.52 6.43
CA HIS A 162 -44.87 25.75 5.99
C HIS A 162 -44.19 24.50 5.40
N TYR A 163 -44.41 23.32 5.99
CA TYR A 163 -43.82 22.07 5.50
C TYR A 163 -44.33 21.65 4.10
N LYS A 164 -45.50 22.14 3.65
CA LYS A 164 -46.02 21.91 2.29
C LYS A 164 -45.50 22.93 1.27
N ARG A 165 -44.85 24.01 1.73
CA ARG A 165 -44.33 25.09 0.87
C ARG A 165 -42.93 24.80 0.35
N ARG A 166 -42.30 23.71 0.81
CA ARG A 166 -40.97 23.27 0.40
C ARG A 166 -41.04 21.83 -0.07
N ALA A 167 -40.32 21.52 -1.15
CA ALA A 167 -40.20 20.13 -1.63
C ALA A 167 -39.38 19.27 -0.66
N PHE A 168 -38.45 19.91 0.06
CA PHE A 168 -37.61 19.29 1.07
C PHE A 168 -37.27 20.29 2.19
N GLU A 169 -37.22 19.84 3.45
CA GLU A 169 -36.91 20.68 4.60
C GLU A 169 -35.45 20.48 5.05
N PHE A 170 -34.64 21.52 4.93
CA PHE A 170 -33.26 21.54 5.41
C PHE A 170 -33.23 21.62 6.94
N ASN A 171 -33.46 20.49 7.60
CA ASN A 171 -33.35 20.40 9.05
C ASN A 171 -32.12 19.55 9.39
N VAL A 172 -31.08 20.20 9.89
CA VAL A 172 -29.80 19.58 10.28
C VAL A 172 -29.93 18.57 11.43
N ASN A 173 -31.11 18.44 12.03
CA ASN A 173 -31.38 17.53 13.14
C ASN A 173 -32.65 16.71 12.87
N ARG A 174 -32.56 15.71 12.00
CA ARG A 174 -33.65 14.75 11.74
C ARG A 174 -33.29 13.40 12.32
N ASN A 175 -33.83 13.10 13.50
CA ASN A 175 -33.70 11.77 14.13
C ASN A 175 -34.60 10.70 13.49
N TYR A 176 -35.46 11.06 12.51
CA TYR A 176 -36.56 10.21 12.04
C TYR A 176 -36.73 10.11 10.51
N ASP A 177 -35.89 10.81 9.72
CA ASP A 177 -35.94 10.72 8.26
C ASP A 177 -34.79 9.84 7.76
N ASN A 178 -35.16 8.66 7.29
CA ASN A 178 -34.27 7.60 6.85
C ASN A 178 -34.15 7.59 5.32
N THR A 179 -34.21 8.74 4.65
CA THR A 179 -34.07 8.85 3.19
C THR A 179 -32.72 9.45 2.80
N PHE A 180 -32.31 9.28 1.55
CA PHE A 180 -31.09 9.92 1.06
C PHE A 180 -31.30 11.43 1.00
N HIS A 181 -30.58 12.15 1.85
CA HIS A 181 -30.75 13.57 1.99
C HIS A 181 -29.82 14.32 1.04
N PRO A 182 -30.27 15.41 0.38
CA PRO A 182 -29.38 16.25 -0.42
C PRO A 182 -28.32 16.99 0.42
N ILE A 183 -28.30 16.88 1.76
CA ILE A 183 -27.26 17.47 2.61
C ILE A 183 -26.23 16.41 2.90
N ILE A 184 -24.98 16.70 2.54
CA ILE A 184 -23.85 15.88 2.95
C ILE A 184 -23.59 16.13 4.43
N ILE A 185 -23.84 15.11 5.26
CA ILE A 185 -23.51 15.13 6.69
C ILE A 185 -22.09 14.60 6.94
N THR A 186 -21.62 14.74 8.19
CA THR A 186 -20.27 14.30 8.57
C THR A 186 -20.11 12.80 8.41
N GLU A 187 -21.14 12.01 8.75
CA GLU A 187 -21.17 10.56 8.65
C GLU A 187 -21.06 10.09 7.20
N ASP A 188 -21.82 10.70 6.28
CA ASP A 188 -21.75 10.43 4.85
C ASP A 188 -20.35 10.76 4.30
N SER A 189 -19.79 11.89 4.72
CA SER A 189 -18.44 12.30 4.33
C SER A 189 -17.37 11.31 4.82
N LYS A 190 -17.47 10.87 6.08
CA LYS A 190 -16.54 9.90 6.69
C LYS A 190 -16.66 8.54 6.01
N GLY A 191 -17.88 8.06 5.78
CA GLY A 191 -18.15 6.80 5.08
C GLY A 191 -17.57 6.84 3.68
N ALA A 192 -17.88 7.87 2.89
CA ALA A 192 -17.42 8.01 1.51
C ALA A 192 -15.88 8.11 1.44
N PHE A 193 -15.24 8.85 2.35
CA PHE A 193 -13.78 8.90 2.45
C PHE A 193 -13.17 7.53 2.78
N GLY A 194 -13.86 6.72 3.58
CA GLY A 194 -13.52 5.32 3.85
C GLY A 194 -13.86 4.34 2.73
N GLY A 195 -14.36 4.81 1.57
CA GLY A 195 -14.71 3.98 0.43
C GLY A 195 -16.09 3.32 0.52
N LEU A 196 -16.95 3.78 1.42
CA LEU A 196 -18.29 3.22 1.64
C LEU A 196 -19.36 4.27 1.39
N LEU A 197 -20.32 3.97 0.50
CA LEU A 197 -21.54 4.76 0.39
C LEU A 197 -22.56 4.27 1.41
N GLY A 198 -23.25 5.20 2.07
CA GLY A 198 -24.36 4.87 2.97
C GLY A 198 -25.49 4.15 2.24
N TYR A 199 -26.24 3.30 2.97
CA TYR A 199 -27.32 2.50 2.40
C TYR A 199 -28.32 3.32 1.56
N TYR A 200 -28.75 4.47 2.07
CA TYR A 200 -29.72 5.32 1.37
C TYR A 200 -29.13 5.98 0.11
N ALA A 201 -27.83 6.34 0.12
CA ALA A 201 -27.15 6.85 -1.07
C ALA A 201 -27.13 5.81 -2.19
N ILE A 202 -26.88 4.54 -1.86
CA ILE A 202 -26.92 3.42 -2.80
C ILE A 202 -28.33 3.21 -3.36
N GLN A 203 -29.34 3.25 -2.49
CA GLN A 203 -30.74 3.12 -2.92
C GLN A 203 -31.14 4.23 -3.89
N TYR A 204 -30.76 5.48 -3.60
CA TYR A 204 -31.04 6.61 -4.48
C TYR A 204 -30.32 6.46 -5.82
N GLU A 205 -29.03 6.07 -5.82
CA GLU A 205 -28.29 5.80 -7.06
C GLU A 205 -29.02 4.76 -7.94
N GLY A 206 -29.54 3.68 -7.35
CA GLY A 206 -30.28 2.64 -8.05
C GLY A 206 -31.64 3.07 -8.61
N GLN A 207 -32.24 4.16 -8.11
CA GLN A 207 -33.48 4.74 -8.65
C GLN A 207 -33.23 5.70 -9.81
N THR A 208 -31.99 6.20 -9.94
CA THR A 208 -31.58 7.17 -10.96
C THR A 208 -30.91 6.56 -12.19
N LYS A 209 -30.76 5.23 -12.22
CA LYS A 209 -30.26 4.44 -13.35
C LYS A 209 -31.41 3.85 -14.16
#